data_AF-A0A3C0HCZ4-F1
#
_entry.id   AF-A0A3C0HCZ4-F1
#
_cell.length_a   1.000
_cell.length_b   1.000
_cell.length_c   1.000
_cell.angle_alpha   90.00
_cell.angle_beta   90.00
_cell.angle_gamma   90.00
#
_symmetry.space_group_name_H-M   'P 1'
#
loop_
_entity.id
_entity.type
_entity.pdbx_description
1 polymer ?
#
loop_
_entity_poly.entity_id
_entity_poly.type
_entity_poly.pdbx_seq_one_letter_code
_entity_poly.pdbx_strand_id
1 'polypeptide(L)'
;MKTTNIKNRREIRLILIALCVFVSITLHAQSKHQLLRSGDASYSAGEYSKAEEAYRKAIEKEGKSQAKYNLGNSLYEQERYDEALEQYQSAINSAPNNESKSQAYHNLGNSLFNDQKLKESMEAYKQALRYRPDDLETKHNLSYTKQILKQQQQQKKQEQQKEEESEKEQENLEEQQQEREESEEEQEKKDQKPQEQNQEQ
;
A
#
# COMPACT_ATOMS: atom_id res chain seq x y z
N MET A 1 6.64 45.00 65.80
CA MET A 1 6.78 43.53 65.70
C MET A 1 5.56 42.89 64.97
N LYS A 2 5.19 43.35 63.77
CA LYS A 2 4.02 42.84 62.99
C LYS A 2 4.36 42.42 61.54
N THR A 3 5.59 42.62 61.09
CA THR A 3 6.00 42.41 59.68
C THR A 3 6.29 40.95 59.33
N THR A 4 6.67 40.13 60.31
CA THR A 4 7.01 38.72 60.12
C THR A 4 5.81 37.84 59.72
N ASN A 5 4.61 38.15 60.22
CA ASN A 5 3.40 37.37 59.96
C ASN A 5 2.86 37.58 58.52
N ILE A 6 2.95 38.81 58.01
CA ILE A 6 2.49 39.16 56.65
C ILE A 6 3.43 38.57 55.59
N LYS A 7 4.74 38.58 55.83
CA LYS A 7 5.73 37.99 54.92
C LYS A 7 5.49 36.48 54.75
N ASN A 8 5.33 35.74 55.84
CA ASN A 8 5.05 34.30 55.79
C ASN A 8 3.75 33.95 55.04
N ARG A 9 2.69 34.77 55.17
CA ARG A 9 1.44 34.55 54.41
C ARG A 9 1.61 34.77 52.90
N ARG A 10 2.46 35.72 52.49
CA ARG A 10 2.76 35.95 51.06
C ARG A 10 3.60 34.81 50.48
N GLU A 11 4.62 34.34 51.21
CA GLU A 11 5.44 33.19 50.78
C GLU A 11 4.61 31.91 50.66
N ILE A 12 3.74 31.61 51.64
CA ILE A 12 2.85 30.43 51.57
C ILE A 12 1.88 30.53 50.38
N ARG A 13 1.32 31.72 50.12
CA ARG A 13 0.47 31.93 48.93
C ARG A 13 1.24 31.72 47.63
N LEU A 14 2.48 32.20 47.53
CA LEU A 14 3.31 32.02 46.34
C LEU A 14 3.67 30.55 46.13
N ILE A 15 3.99 29.81 47.19
CA ILE A 15 4.25 28.36 47.13
C ILE A 15 2.99 27.60 46.67
N LEU A 16 1.81 27.91 47.21
CA LEU A 16 0.55 27.27 46.81
C LEU A 16 0.20 27.57 45.34
N ILE A 17 0.42 28.80 44.87
CA ILE A 17 0.20 29.17 43.46
C ILE A 17 1.18 28.41 42.55
N ALA A 18 2.47 28.37 42.90
CA ALA A 18 3.47 27.63 42.15
C ALA A 18 3.17 26.12 42.09
N LEU A 19 2.67 25.55 43.19
CA LEU A 19 2.28 24.14 43.26
C LEU A 19 1.03 23.85 42.44
N CYS A 20 0.02 24.73 42.46
CA CYS A 20 -1.15 24.62 41.58
C CYS A 20 -0.79 24.74 40.09
N VAL A 21 0.12 25.67 39.74
CA VAL A 21 0.61 25.82 38.36
C VAL A 21 1.40 24.57 37.95
N PHE A 22 2.27 24.06 38.81
CA PHE A 22 3.03 22.83 38.56
C PHE A 22 2.11 21.62 38.35
N VAL A 23 1.13 21.41 39.22
CA VAL A 23 0.11 20.34 39.08
C VAL A 23 -0.68 20.48 37.77
N SER A 24 -1.08 21.72 37.42
CA SER A 24 -1.80 22.00 36.17
C SER A 24 -0.97 21.68 34.91
N ILE A 25 0.33 21.96 34.95
CA ILE A 25 1.27 21.61 33.87
C ILE A 25 1.43 20.08 33.76
N THR A 26 1.53 19.37 34.90
CA THR A 26 1.65 17.90 34.89
C THR A 26 0.39 17.19 34.37
N LEU A 27 -0.81 17.68 34.69
CA LEU A 27 -2.09 17.14 34.19
C LEU A 27 -2.22 17.27 32.66
N HIS A 28 -1.77 18.38 32.08
CA HIS A 28 -1.77 18.58 30.63
C HIS A 28 -0.79 17.66 29.90
N ALA A 29 0.34 17.31 30.53
CA ALA A 29 1.29 16.33 29.99
C ALA A 29 0.72 14.89 30.00
N GLN A 30 -0.09 14.56 31.01
CA GLN A 30 -0.62 13.21 31.24
C GLN A 30 -1.75 12.82 30.28
N SER A 31 -2.62 13.78 29.89
CA SER A 31 -3.73 13.55 28.94
C SER A 31 -3.26 13.17 27.53
N LYS A 32 -2.02 13.53 27.16
CA LYS A 32 -1.45 13.34 25.81
C LYS A 32 -0.99 11.91 25.56
N HIS A 33 -0.25 11.33 26.50
CA HIS A 33 0.14 9.92 26.46
C HIS A 33 -1.07 8.98 26.63
N GLN A 34 -2.15 9.48 27.23
CA GLN A 34 -3.37 8.71 27.42
C GLN A 34 -4.06 8.35 26.10
N LEU A 35 -4.11 9.26 25.12
CA LEU A 35 -4.75 8.97 23.82
C LEU A 35 -4.00 7.91 23.03
N LEU A 36 -2.68 8.03 22.94
CA LEU A 36 -1.84 7.00 22.30
C LEU A 36 -1.99 5.64 23.01
N ARG A 37 -1.88 5.61 24.34
CA ARG A 37 -2.06 4.37 25.12
C ARG A 37 -3.45 3.76 24.95
N SER A 38 -4.49 4.58 24.88
CA SER A 38 -5.85 4.11 24.62
C SER A 38 -5.99 3.51 23.22
N GLY A 39 -5.36 4.14 22.23
CA GLY A 39 -5.28 3.61 20.87
C GLY A 39 -4.52 2.29 20.83
N ASP A 40 -3.34 2.23 21.46
CA ASP A 40 -2.49 1.03 21.51
C ASP A 40 -3.22 -0.13 22.20
N ALA A 41 -3.94 0.15 23.30
CA ALA A 41 -4.75 -0.82 24.01
C ALA A 41 -5.91 -1.34 23.15
N SER A 42 -6.61 -0.45 22.44
CA SER A 42 -7.71 -0.83 21.54
C SER A 42 -7.19 -1.64 20.36
N TYR A 43 -6.04 -1.26 19.78
CA TYR A 43 -5.41 -1.99 18.68
C TYR A 43 -5.00 -3.40 19.13
N SER A 44 -4.37 -3.51 20.32
CA SER A 44 -4.00 -4.81 20.90
C SER A 44 -5.20 -5.70 21.22
N ALA A 45 -6.37 -5.11 21.47
CA ALA A 45 -7.64 -5.82 21.67
C ALA A 45 -8.35 -6.17 20.35
N GLY A 46 -7.80 -5.82 19.18
CA GLY A 46 -8.43 -6.00 17.87
C GLY A 46 -9.57 -5.01 17.58
N GLU A 47 -9.77 -4.00 18.42
CA GLU A 47 -10.80 -2.98 18.27
C GLU A 47 -10.31 -1.85 17.36
N TYR A 48 -9.99 -2.17 16.10
CA TYR A 48 -9.26 -1.28 15.19
C TYR A 48 -9.96 0.05 14.91
N SER A 49 -11.30 0.07 14.81
CA SER A 49 -12.05 1.32 14.62
C SER A 49 -11.95 2.25 15.84
N LYS A 50 -11.95 1.71 17.08
CA LYS A 50 -11.73 2.51 18.29
C LYS A 50 -10.29 2.99 18.39
N ALA A 51 -9.33 2.16 17.98
CA ALA A 51 -7.93 2.54 17.90
C ALA A 51 -7.74 3.70 16.91
N GLU A 52 -8.34 3.62 15.72
CA GLU A 52 -8.37 4.70 14.74
C GLU A 52 -8.91 6.01 15.33
N GLU A 53 -10.07 5.98 16.00
CA GLU A 53 -10.63 7.19 16.63
C GLU A 53 -9.66 7.81 17.64
N ALA A 54 -9.02 6.98 18.47
CA ALA A 54 -8.06 7.45 19.47
C ALA A 54 -6.81 8.05 18.82
N TYR A 55 -6.29 7.43 17.76
CA TYR A 55 -5.12 7.93 17.04
C TYR A 55 -5.43 9.22 16.26
N ARG A 56 -6.61 9.33 15.61
CA ARG A 56 -7.03 10.59 14.97
C ARG A 56 -7.08 11.74 15.98
N LYS A 57 -7.67 11.53 17.16
CA LYS A 57 -7.67 12.50 18.27
C LYS A 57 -6.25 12.83 18.75
N ALA A 58 -5.34 11.85 18.77
CA ALA A 58 -3.94 12.08 19.14
C ALA A 58 -3.20 12.94 18.09
N ILE A 59 -3.49 12.73 16.80
CA ILE A 59 -2.92 13.50 15.69
C ILE A 59 -3.40 14.95 15.74
N GLU A 60 -4.69 15.21 15.97
CA GLU A 60 -5.23 16.58 16.07
C GLU A 60 -4.55 17.41 17.16
N LYS A 61 -4.17 16.79 18.28
CA LYS A 61 -3.54 17.50 19.40
C LYS A 61 -2.06 17.80 19.18
N GLU A 62 -1.28 16.89 18.59
CA GLU A 62 0.19 17.01 18.57
C GLU A 62 0.87 16.57 17.26
N GLY A 63 0.14 16.07 16.26
CA GLY A 63 0.69 15.76 14.93
C GLY A 63 1.81 14.72 14.90
N LYS A 64 1.92 13.86 15.91
CA LYS A 64 3.05 12.94 16.10
C LYS A 64 3.17 11.90 14.98
N SER A 65 4.39 11.69 14.48
CA SER A 65 4.73 10.62 13.52
C SER A 65 4.27 9.24 14.00
N GLN A 66 4.46 8.90 15.27
CA GLN A 66 3.99 7.64 15.86
C GLN A 66 2.47 7.48 15.80
N ALA A 67 1.70 8.53 16.06
CA ALA A 67 0.23 8.46 16.00
C ALA A 67 -0.27 8.21 14.57
N LYS A 68 0.40 8.82 13.58
CA LYS A 68 0.12 8.59 12.15
C LYS A 68 0.48 7.17 11.73
N TYR A 69 1.64 6.67 12.16
CA TYR A 69 2.05 5.29 11.92
C TYR A 69 1.03 4.30 12.50
N ASN A 70 0.65 4.48 13.78
CA ASN A 70 -0.31 3.58 14.42
C ASN A 70 -1.72 3.70 13.80
N LEU A 71 -2.13 4.90 13.36
CA LEU A 71 -3.38 5.06 12.59
C LEU A 71 -3.31 4.27 11.27
N GLY A 72 -2.18 4.34 10.56
CA GLY A 72 -1.93 3.52 9.38
C GLY A 72 -2.08 2.03 9.67
N ASN A 73 -1.55 1.55 10.80
CA ASN A 73 -1.71 0.16 11.21
C ASN A 73 -3.19 -0.19 11.43
N SER A 74 -3.94 0.63 12.17
CA SER A 74 -5.39 0.39 12.38
C SER A 74 -6.18 0.38 11.07
N LEU A 75 -5.81 1.21 10.09
CA LEU A 75 -6.45 1.24 8.78
C LEU A 75 -6.10 0.01 7.94
N TYR A 76 -4.84 -0.44 8.02
CA TYR A 76 -4.38 -1.66 7.38
C TYR A 76 -5.13 -2.90 7.88
N GLU A 77 -5.32 -3.03 9.19
CA GLU A 77 -6.09 -4.14 9.79
C GLU A 77 -7.58 -4.09 9.41
N GLN A 78 -8.08 -2.92 9.03
CA GLN A 78 -9.43 -2.74 8.48
C GLN A 78 -9.47 -2.90 6.95
N GLU A 79 -8.38 -3.36 6.33
CA GLU A 79 -8.21 -3.53 4.88
C GLU A 79 -8.39 -2.23 4.07
N ARG A 80 -8.32 -1.07 4.73
CA ARG A 80 -8.40 0.27 4.11
C ARG A 80 -7.01 0.72 3.68
N TYR A 81 -6.45 -0.01 2.72
CA TYR A 81 -5.05 0.13 2.33
C TYR A 81 -4.70 1.52 1.82
N ASP A 82 -5.50 2.11 0.93
CA ASP A 82 -5.24 3.45 0.40
C ASP A 82 -5.14 4.52 1.50
N GLU A 83 -6.03 4.50 2.49
CA GLU A 83 -5.95 5.43 3.62
C GLU A 83 -4.73 5.14 4.51
N ALA A 84 -4.38 3.87 4.69
CA ALA A 84 -3.17 3.49 5.41
C ALA A 84 -1.91 4.04 4.72
N LEU A 85 -1.85 4.03 3.38
CA LEU A 85 -0.73 4.59 2.61
C LEU A 85 -0.51 6.08 2.94
N GLU A 86 -1.59 6.87 2.98
CA GLU A 86 -1.51 8.29 3.32
C GLU A 86 -0.91 8.51 4.71
N GLN A 87 -1.33 7.70 5.69
CA GLN A 87 -0.86 7.83 7.05
C GLN A 87 0.60 7.38 7.21
N TYR A 88 1.01 6.29 6.54
CA TYR A 88 2.41 5.87 6.52
C TYR A 88 3.30 6.90 5.83
N GLN A 89 2.87 7.48 4.70
CA GLN A 89 3.62 8.54 4.04
C GLN A 89 3.77 9.77 4.94
N SER A 90 2.71 10.16 5.64
CA SER A 90 2.73 11.26 6.62
C SER A 90 3.65 10.94 7.82
N ALA A 91 3.68 9.67 8.27
CA ALA A 91 4.57 9.21 9.32
C ALA A 91 6.04 9.26 8.88
N ILE A 92 6.37 8.79 7.67
CA ILE A 92 7.71 8.86 7.05
C ILE A 92 8.21 10.30 7.00
N ASN A 93 7.37 11.24 6.55
CA ASN A 93 7.72 12.65 6.42
C ASN A 93 8.06 13.32 7.75
N SER A 94 7.50 12.82 8.86
CA SER A 94 7.69 13.35 10.22
C SER A 94 8.52 12.44 11.13
N ALA A 95 9.11 11.37 10.58
CA ALA A 95 9.79 10.34 11.35
C ALA A 95 11.06 10.90 12.04
N PRO A 96 11.24 10.65 13.35
CA PRO A 96 12.33 11.24 14.13
C PRO A 96 13.70 10.59 13.89
N ASN A 97 13.74 9.38 13.32
CA ASN A 97 14.96 8.61 13.12
C ASN A 97 14.79 7.57 12.00
N ASN A 98 15.91 6.93 11.64
CA ASN A 98 15.95 5.92 10.58
C ASN A 98 15.13 4.67 10.93
N GLU A 99 15.06 4.29 12.20
CA GLU A 99 14.22 3.16 12.66
C GLU A 99 12.75 3.38 12.29
N SER A 100 12.21 4.53 12.69
CA SER A 100 10.81 4.88 12.46
C SER A 100 10.51 5.03 10.96
N LYS A 101 11.47 5.55 10.18
CA LYS A 101 11.35 5.58 8.71
C LYS A 101 11.32 4.18 8.14
N SER A 102 12.21 3.30 8.58
CA SER A 102 12.28 1.92 8.12
C SER A 102 10.96 1.18 8.37
N GLN A 103 10.44 1.25 9.59
CA GLN A 103 9.16 0.64 9.98
C GLN A 103 7.99 1.19 9.15
N ALA A 104 7.92 2.50 8.95
CA ALA A 104 6.85 3.10 8.16
C ALA A 104 6.94 2.74 6.67
N TYR A 105 8.14 2.66 6.09
CA TYR A 105 8.32 2.15 4.73
C TYR A 105 8.01 0.65 4.60
N HIS A 106 8.30 -0.14 5.62
CA HIS A 106 7.95 -1.56 5.65
C HIS A 106 6.43 -1.73 5.59
N ASN A 107 5.68 -1.04 6.45
CA ASN A 107 4.22 -1.13 6.44
C ASN A 107 3.57 -0.48 5.22
N LEU A 108 4.17 0.58 4.66
CA LEU A 108 3.77 1.11 3.36
C LEU A 108 3.90 0.02 2.27
N GLY A 109 4.99 -0.75 2.30
CA GLY A 109 5.19 -1.90 1.41
C GLY A 109 4.16 -3.00 1.59
N ASN A 110 3.78 -3.32 2.84
CA ASN A 110 2.74 -4.29 3.15
C ASN A 110 1.37 -3.84 2.63
N SER A 111 0.99 -2.57 2.85
CA SER A 111 -0.26 -2.02 2.30
C SER A 111 -0.30 -2.07 0.77
N LEU A 112 0.78 -1.63 0.11
CA LEU A 112 0.88 -1.69 -1.36
C LEU A 112 0.84 -3.12 -1.89
N PHE A 113 1.38 -4.07 -1.13
CA PHE A 113 1.35 -5.48 -1.50
C PHE A 113 -0.08 -6.02 -1.50
N ASN A 114 -0.84 -5.81 -0.42
CA ASN A 114 -2.23 -6.28 -0.35
C ASN A 114 -3.13 -5.59 -1.36
N ASP A 115 -2.85 -4.32 -1.65
CA ASP A 115 -3.54 -3.55 -2.69
C ASP A 115 -3.08 -3.88 -4.12
N GLN A 116 -2.33 -4.98 -4.32
CA GLN A 116 -1.83 -5.47 -5.61
C GLN A 116 -0.91 -4.50 -6.38
N LYS A 117 -0.47 -3.40 -5.76
CA LYS A 117 0.52 -2.43 -6.27
C LYS A 117 1.95 -2.96 -6.04
N LEU A 118 2.24 -4.12 -6.63
CA LEU A 118 3.44 -4.91 -6.33
C LEU A 118 4.77 -4.21 -6.67
N LYS A 119 4.81 -3.38 -7.72
CA LYS A 119 6.04 -2.66 -8.11
C LYS A 119 6.39 -1.59 -7.08
N GLU A 120 5.38 -0.86 -6.64
CA GLU A 120 5.44 0.18 -5.62
C GLU A 120 5.78 -0.44 -4.26
N SER A 121 5.15 -1.58 -3.91
CA SER A 121 5.48 -2.37 -2.71
C SER A 121 6.95 -2.75 -2.67
N MET A 122 7.48 -3.28 -3.79
CA MET A 122 8.90 -3.62 -3.91
C MET A 122 9.80 -2.40 -3.65
N GLU A 123 9.43 -1.21 -4.13
CA GLU A 123 10.23 -0.01 -3.91
C GLU A 123 10.15 0.47 -2.45
N ALA A 124 8.97 0.43 -1.83
CA ALA A 124 8.81 0.74 -0.41
C ALA A 124 9.67 -0.17 0.48
N TYR A 125 9.68 -1.48 0.26
CA TYR A 125 10.55 -2.40 1.00
C TYR A 125 12.04 -2.12 0.79
N LYS A 126 12.46 -1.73 -0.43
CA LYS A 126 13.86 -1.31 -0.64
C LYS A 126 14.19 -0.05 0.15
N GLN A 127 13.28 0.93 0.23
CA GLN A 127 13.49 2.11 1.05
C GLN A 127 13.60 1.74 2.53
N ALA A 128 12.75 0.84 3.05
CA ALA A 128 12.87 0.33 4.41
C ALA A 128 14.26 -0.28 4.69
N LEU A 129 14.76 -1.12 3.77
CA LEU A 129 16.08 -1.75 3.87
C LEU A 129 17.26 -0.79 3.68
N ARG A 130 17.07 0.37 3.04
CA ARG A 130 18.10 1.43 3.00
C ARG A 130 18.33 2.02 4.39
N TYR A 131 17.27 2.12 5.20
CA TYR A 131 17.37 2.61 6.58
C TYR A 131 17.79 1.51 7.57
N ARG A 132 17.32 0.27 7.37
CA ARG A 132 17.71 -0.91 8.16
C ARG A 132 18.03 -2.12 7.27
N PRO A 133 19.29 -2.28 6.86
CA PRO A 133 19.69 -3.37 5.98
C PRO A 133 19.62 -4.77 6.61
N ASP A 134 19.45 -4.87 7.93
CA ASP A 134 19.45 -6.12 8.70
C ASP A 134 18.04 -6.69 8.94
N ASP A 135 16.98 -5.94 8.61
CA ASP A 135 15.60 -6.38 8.76
C ASP A 135 15.30 -7.61 7.85
N LEU A 136 15.17 -8.77 8.49
CA LEU A 136 14.94 -10.04 7.82
C LEU A 136 13.51 -10.18 7.29
N GLU A 137 12.53 -9.59 7.98
CA GLU A 137 11.14 -9.63 7.57
C GLU A 137 10.94 -8.81 6.29
N THR A 138 11.48 -7.59 6.26
CA THR A 138 11.44 -6.77 5.04
C THR A 138 12.17 -7.44 3.87
N LYS A 139 13.30 -8.12 4.11
CA LYS A 139 13.99 -8.90 3.05
C LYS A 139 13.13 -10.03 2.51
N HIS A 140 12.47 -10.76 3.40
CA HIS A 140 11.56 -11.83 3.02
C HIS A 140 10.42 -11.28 2.16
N ASN A 141 9.74 -10.21 2.62
CA ASN A 141 8.64 -9.60 1.88
C ASN A 141 9.09 -9.06 0.53
N LEU A 142 10.26 -8.39 0.45
CA LEU A 142 10.84 -7.95 -0.82
C LEU A 142 11.11 -9.12 -1.78
N SER A 143 11.65 -10.23 -1.27
CA SER A 143 11.92 -11.42 -2.07
C SER A 143 10.63 -12.03 -2.60
N TYR A 144 9.62 -12.14 -1.74
CA TYR A 144 8.30 -12.66 -2.09
C TYR A 144 7.61 -11.79 -3.15
N THR A 145 7.59 -10.47 -2.98
CA THR A 145 7.04 -9.54 -3.98
C THR A 145 7.74 -9.66 -5.34
N LYS A 146 9.08 -9.82 -5.35
CA LYS A 146 9.83 -10.04 -6.60
C LYS A 146 9.43 -11.35 -7.29
N GLN A 147 9.21 -12.41 -6.53
CA GLN A 147 8.78 -13.70 -7.08
C GLN A 147 7.41 -13.59 -7.75
N ILE A 148 6.44 -12.94 -7.11
CA ILE A 148 5.11 -12.74 -7.69
C ILE A 148 5.19 -11.88 -8.95
N LEU A 149 5.96 -10.79 -8.93
CA LEU A 149 6.16 -9.96 -10.12
C LEU A 149 6.76 -10.75 -11.29
N LYS A 150 7.75 -11.61 -11.01
CA LYS A 150 8.35 -12.48 -12.02
C LYS A 150 7.33 -13.47 -12.57
N GLN A 151 6.51 -14.08 -11.71
CA GLN A 151 5.45 -15.00 -12.12
C GLN A 151 4.40 -14.30 -13.01
N GLN A 152 3.94 -13.10 -12.62
CA GLN A 152 3.01 -12.31 -13.44
C GLN A 152 3.60 -11.97 -14.81
N GLN A 153 4.88 -11.62 -14.87
CA GLN A 153 5.55 -11.36 -16.15
C GLN A 153 5.66 -12.62 -17.03
N GLN A 154 5.90 -13.78 -16.42
CA GLN A 154 5.95 -15.06 -17.14
C GLN A 154 4.57 -15.46 -17.67
N GLN A 155 3.53 -15.31 -16.85
CA GLN A 155 2.14 -15.57 -17.26
C GLN A 155 1.74 -14.68 -18.44
N LYS A 156 2.00 -13.38 -18.36
CA LYS A 156 1.72 -12.45 -19.48
C LYS A 156 2.44 -12.85 -20.77
N LYS A 157 3.69 -13.30 -20.69
CA LYS A 157 4.42 -13.78 -21.88
C LYS A 157 3.81 -15.05 -22.45
N GLN A 158 3.35 -15.97 -21.61
CA GLN A 158 2.69 -17.20 -22.05
C GLN A 158 1.33 -16.91 -22.67
N GLU A 159 0.58 -15.95 -22.14
CA GLU A 159 -0.70 -15.50 -22.70
C GLU A 159 -0.49 -14.87 -24.09
N GLN A 160 0.48 -13.98 -24.23
CA GLN A 160 0.85 -13.39 -25.52
C GLN A 160 1.27 -14.44 -26.55
N GLN A 161 2.08 -15.42 -26.16
CA GLN A 161 2.50 -16.50 -27.06
C GLN A 161 1.32 -17.34 -27.54
N LYS A 162 0.37 -17.64 -26.66
CA LYS A 162 -0.85 -18.38 -27.03
C LYS A 162 -1.74 -17.58 -27.97
N GLU A 163 -1.85 -16.28 -27.75
CA GLU A 163 -2.60 -15.37 -28.61
C GLU A 163 -1.96 -15.32 -30.01
N GLU A 164 -0.65 -15.12 -30.11
CA GLU A 164 0.10 -15.16 -31.37
C GLU A 164 0.01 -16.52 -32.09
N GLU A 165 0.03 -17.64 -31.37
CA GLU A 165 -0.16 -18.98 -31.94
C GLU A 165 -1.58 -19.15 -32.50
N SER A 166 -2.60 -18.69 -31.76
CA SER A 166 -4.00 -18.77 -32.21
C SER A 166 -4.29 -17.89 -33.43
N GLU A 167 -3.68 -16.70 -33.50
CA GLU A 167 -3.80 -15.82 -34.65
C GLU A 167 -3.18 -16.44 -35.91
N LYS A 168 -1.99 -17.04 -35.78
CA LYS A 168 -1.34 -17.77 -36.89
C LYS A 168 -2.13 -18.99 -37.34
N GLU A 169 -2.71 -19.74 -36.40
CA GLU A 169 -3.55 -20.88 -36.75
C GLU A 169 -4.79 -20.43 -37.53
N GLN A 170 -5.41 -19.33 -37.11
CA GLN A 170 -6.55 -18.74 -37.81
C GLN A 170 -6.16 -18.24 -39.21
N GLU A 171 -5.04 -17.52 -39.36
CA GLU A 171 -4.54 -17.05 -40.65
C GLU A 171 -4.28 -18.22 -41.62
N ASN A 172 -3.62 -19.28 -41.14
CA ASN A 172 -3.39 -20.48 -41.95
C ASN A 172 -4.70 -21.17 -42.38
N LEU A 173 -5.74 -21.18 -41.52
CA LEU A 173 -7.04 -21.75 -41.85
C LEU A 173 -7.77 -20.91 -42.91
N GLU A 174 -7.68 -19.59 -42.80
CA GLU A 174 -8.24 -18.64 -43.78
C GLU A 174 -7.55 -18.76 -45.14
N GLU A 175 -6.21 -18.84 -45.18
CA GLU A 175 -5.44 -19.09 -46.41
C GLU A 175 -5.83 -20.43 -47.06
N GLN A 176 -5.89 -21.51 -46.30
CA GLN A 176 -6.31 -22.82 -46.81
C GLN A 176 -7.76 -22.84 -47.31
N GLN A 177 -8.62 -21.98 -46.76
CA GLN A 177 -10.00 -21.86 -47.24
C GLN A 177 -10.04 -21.10 -48.56
N GLN A 178 -9.29 -19.99 -48.68
CA GLN A 178 -9.17 -19.24 -49.92
C GLN A 178 -8.59 -20.09 -51.06
N GLU A 179 -7.51 -20.83 -50.81
CA GLU A 179 -6.92 -21.73 -51.81
C GLU A 179 -7.91 -22.80 -52.29
N ARG A 180 -8.75 -23.33 -51.38
CA ARG A 180 -9.81 -24.28 -51.73
C ARG A 180 -10.88 -23.65 -52.60
N GLU A 181 -11.38 -22.48 -52.21
CA GLU A 181 -12.39 -21.74 -52.97
C GLU A 181 -11.88 -21.39 -54.39
N GLU A 182 -10.63 -20.93 -54.53
CA GLU A 182 -10.00 -20.68 -55.83
C GLU A 182 -9.88 -21.95 -56.69
N SER A 183 -9.50 -23.08 -56.09
CA SER A 183 -9.38 -24.36 -56.79
C SER A 183 -10.73 -24.90 -57.28
N GLU A 184 -11.79 -24.72 -56.49
CA GLU A 184 -13.16 -25.10 -56.84
C GLU A 184 -13.67 -24.22 -58.00
N GLU A 185 -13.44 -22.91 -57.95
CA GLU A 185 -13.78 -22.00 -59.05
C GLU A 185 -13.06 -22.34 -60.37
N GLU A 186 -11.77 -22.68 -60.31
CA GLU A 186 -11.01 -23.10 -61.50
C GLU A 186 -11.57 -24.39 -62.12
N GLN A 187 -11.96 -25.34 -61.26
CA GLN A 187 -12.53 -26.61 -61.69
C GLN A 187 -13.89 -26.38 -62.37
N GLU A 188 -14.77 -25.57 -61.78
CA GLU A 188 -16.05 -25.19 -62.39
C GLU A 188 -15.86 -24.50 -63.76
N LYS A 189 -14.89 -23.59 -63.89
CA LYS A 189 -14.57 -22.92 -65.16
C LYS A 189 -14.06 -23.88 -66.24
N LYS A 190 -13.37 -24.97 -65.86
CA LYS A 190 -12.93 -26.03 -66.79
C LYS A 190 -14.08 -26.94 -67.21
N ASP A 191 -14.94 -27.32 -66.27
CA ASP A 191 -16.06 -28.23 -66.53
C ASP A 191 -17.16 -27.59 -67.39
N GLN A 192 -17.24 -26.25 -67.43
CA GLN A 192 -18.13 -25.52 -68.35
C GLN A 192 -17.61 -25.38 -69.79
N LYS A 193 -16.35 -25.74 -70.09
CA LYS A 193 -15.73 -25.55 -71.42
C LYS A 193 -15.98 -26.61 -72.52
N PRO A 194 -16.52 -27.83 -72.30
CA PRO A 194 -16.73 -28.76 -73.40
C PRO A 194 -18.12 -28.62 -74.05
N GLN A 195 -18.40 -27.48 -74.68
CA GLN A 195 -19.53 -27.38 -75.65
C GLN A 195 -19.23 -26.60 -76.94
N GLU A 196 -18.11 -25.88 -77.07
CA GLU A 196 -17.88 -25.05 -78.27
C GLU A 196 -16.96 -25.66 -79.34
N GLN A 197 -16.24 -26.75 -79.08
CA GLN A 197 -15.27 -27.30 -80.06
C GLN A 197 -15.78 -28.44 -80.96
N ASN A 198 -17.06 -28.83 -80.87
CA ASN A 198 -17.63 -29.92 -81.68
C ASN A 198 -18.50 -29.47 -82.87
N GLN A 199 -18.39 -28.22 -83.35
CA GLN A 199 -19.18 -27.73 -84.49
C GLN A 199 -18.42 -27.46 -85.81
N GLU A 200 -17.12 -27.79 -85.92
CA GLU A 200 -16.34 -27.51 -87.14
C GLU A 200 -15.71 -28.73 -87.85
N GLN A 201 -16.45 -29.84 -88.00
CA GLN A 201 -16.09 -30.86 -88.99
C GLN A 201 -17.27 -31.19 -89.91
#